data_AF-A0A9Q1AG36-F1
#
_entry.id   AF-A0A9Q1AG36-F1
#
_cell.length_a   1.000
_cell.length_b   1.000
_cell.length_c   1.000
_cell.angle_alpha   90.00
_cell.angle_beta   90.00
_cell.angle_gamma   90.00
#
_symmetry.space_group_name_H-M   'P 1'
#
loop_
_entity.id
_entity.type
_entity.pdbx_description
1 polymer ?
#
loop_
_entity_poly.entity_id
_entity_poly.type
_entity_poly.pdbx_seq_one_letter_code
_entity_poly.pdbx_strand_id
1 'polypeptide(L)'
;MMKSAGIEENLLAILDSASDSKHTPDANDDRLAFLEAVRSACIVNENPPTGKMCEAVFQILRVGKSLELITESFRLLNELDKRFPHVYLSEKEASESSHLIVVEGGWSPFLFNLESASRERGAGCRSISGPLDSLGFLQLMQELGEVANEGNLQALEIKSLRNMLVFQYLINALEGDFLPRNRVYEETMNWTHLRESLLNLLLSTRKINYKGLMKDCLTIMCGLFDVSAGISEDLESPDNAAAKLSHNDNTASALALFELGSNACFALQKLLIMASH
;
A
#
# COMPACT_ATOMS: atom_id res chain seq x y z
N MET A 1 -26.53 17.27 -10.87
CA MET A 1 -25.40 16.99 -9.99
C MET A 1 -25.85 15.92 -9.01
N MET A 2 -25.45 14.66 -9.24
CA MET A 2 -25.80 13.55 -8.35
C MET A 2 -25.08 13.80 -7.01
N LYS A 3 -25.79 13.71 -5.88
CA LYS A 3 -25.16 13.87 -4.56
C LYS A 3 -24.13 12.74 -4.39
N SER A 4 -22.94 13.06 -3.84
CA SER A 4 -21.85 12.10 -3.57
C SER A 4 -22.33 10.79 -2.92
N ALA A 5 -23.34 10.87 -2.03
CA ALA A 5 -23.98 9.71 -1.41
C ALA A 5 -24.62 8.72 -2.40
N GLY A 6 -25.23 9.20 -3.50
CA GLY A 6 -25.84 8.33 -4.51
C GLY A 6 -24.81 7.67 -5.43
N ILE A 7 -23.64 8.28 -5.61
CA ILE A 7 -22.53 7.65 -6.34
C ILE A 7 -21.92 6.55 -5.46
N GLU A 8 -21.72 6.81 -4.17
CA GLU A 8 -21.25 5.79 -3.20
C GLU A 8 -22.12 4.54 -3.20
N GLU A 9 -23.43 4.70 -2.99
CA GLU A 9 -24.36 3.57 -2.91
C GLU A 9 -24.36 2.74 -4.21
N ASN A 10 -24.38 3.40 -5.37
CA ASN A 10 -24.36 2.73 -6.66
C ASN A 10 -23.07 1.96 -6.92
N LEU A 11 -21.91 2.52 -6.53
CA LEU A 11 -20.63 1.84 -6.71
C LEU A 11 -20.49 0.67 -5.74
N LEU A 12 -20.83 0.84 -4.46
CA LEU A 12 -20.75 -0.25 -3.48
C LEU A 12 -21.73 -1.39 -3.78
N ALA A 13 -22.88 -1.10 -4.40
CA ALA A 13 -23.81 -2.14 -4.84
C ALA A 13 -23.22 -3.13 -5.86
N ILE A 14 -22.17 -2.74 -6.61
CA ILE A 14 -21.43 -3.64 -7.52
C ILE A 14 -20.69 -4.72 -6.72
N LEU A 15 -20.29 -4.42 -5.47
CA LEU A 15 -19.63 -5.40 -4.61
C LEU A 15 -20.63 -6.29 -3.89
N ASP A 16 -21.82 -5.78 -3.54
CA ASP A 16 -22.87 -6.57 -2.88
C ASP A 16 -23.42 -7.71 -3.77
N SER A 17 -23.28 -7.62 -5.10
CA SER A 17 -23.57 -8.74 -6.00
C SER A 17 -22.53 -9.87 -5.90
N ALA A 18 -21.31 -9.55 -5.48
CA ALA A 18 -20.20 -10.47 -5.31
C ALA A 18 -20.10 -10.91 -3.83
N SER A 19 -20.79 -11.99 -3.45
CA SER A 19 -20.76 -12.49 -2.06
C SER A 19 -19.33 -12.59 -1.50
N ASP A 20 -19.07 -11.97 -0.34
CA ASP A 20 -17.75 -11.75 0.28
C ASP A 20 -16.84 -13.00 0.40
N SER A 21 -17.41 -14.20 0.38
CA SER A 21 -16.68 -15.47 0.58
C SER A 21 -16.37 -16.24 -0.71
N LYS A 22 -16.89 -15.83 -1.87
CA LYS A 22 -16.70 -16.56 -3.13
C LYS A 22 -15.65 -15.89 -4.01
N HIS A 23 -14.61 -16.64 -4.34
CA HIS A 23 -13.66 -16.28 -5.39
C HIS A 23 -14.04 -17.02 -6.68
N THR A 24 -15.23 -16.71 -7.18
CA THR A 24 -15.66 -17.15 -8.50
C THR A 24 -15.16 -16.16 -9.56
N PRO A 25 -15.00 -16.58 -10.83
CA PRO A 25 -14.72 -15.67 -11.94
C PRO A 25 -15.65 -14.46 -11.94
N ASP A 26 -16.96 -14.68 -11.81
CA ASP A 26 -17.98 -13.63 -11.74
C ASP A 26 -17.72 -12.61 -10.63
N ALA A 27 -17.25 -13.06 -9.45
CA ALA A 27 -16.96 -12.15 -8.33
C ALA A 27 -15.68 -11.33 -8.55
N ASN A 28 -14.73 -11.83 -9.35
CA ASN A 28 -13.55 -11.06 -9.73
C ASN A 28 -13.92 -10.01 -10.79
N ASP A 29 -14.79 -10.37 -11.75
CA ASP A 29 -15.27 -9.45 -12.78
C ASP A 29 -16.07 -8.29 -12.15
N ASP A 30 -16.94 -8.57 -11.19
CA ASP A 30 -17.66 -7.55 -10.41
C ASP A 30 -16.69 -6.61 -9.68
N ARG A 31 -15.64 -7.14 -9.05
CA ARG A 31 -14.62 -6.33 -8.37
C ARG A 31 -13.83 -5.47 -9.36
N LEU A 32 -13.48 -5.99 -10.54
CA LEU A 32 -12.82 -5.21 -11.59
C LEU A 32 -13.73 -4.10 -12.11
N ALA A 33 -15.01 -4.40 -12.35
CA ALA A 33 -16.01 -3.43 -12.74
C ALA A 33 -16.17 -2.32 -11.68
N PHE A 34 -16.16 -2.69 -10.39
CA PHE A 34 -16.14 -1.72 -9.30
C PHE A 34 -14.89 -0.82 -9.34
N LEU A 35 -13.68 -1.39 -9.49
CA LEU A 35 -12.44 -0.61 -9.57
C LEU A 35 -12.49 0.40 -10.73
N GLU A 36 -12.93 -0.03 -11.91
CA GLU A 36 -13.02 0.84 -13.08
C GLU A 36 -14.11 1.91 -12.93
N ALA A 37 -15.22 1.57 -12.28
CA ALA A 37 -16.28 2.54 -12.00
C ALA A 37 -15.84 3.59 -10.96
N VAL A 38 -15.06 3.21 -9.94
CA VAL A 38 -14.41 4.15 -9.01
C VAL A 38 -13.42 5.05 -9.75
N ARG A 39 -12.57 4.48 -10.61
CA ARG A 39 -11.62 5.24 -11.44
C ARG A 39 -12.35 6.26 -12.32
N SER A 40 -13.39 5.84 -13.02
CA SER A 40 -14.22 6.72 -13.84
C SER A 40 -14.91 7.82 -13.01
N ALA A 41 -15.50 7.48 -11.87
CA ALA A 41 -16.20 8.45 -11.04
C ALA A 41 -15.24 9.47 -10.40
N CYS A 42 -14.07 9.04 -9.94
CA CYS A 42 -13.20 9.88 -9.12
C CYS A 42 -12.06 10.53 -9.90
N ILE A 43 -11.41 9.77 -10.79
CA ILE A 43 -10.24 10.27 -11.54
C ILE A 43 -10.70 11.01 -12.80
N VAL A 44 -11.57 10.39 -13.60
CA VAL A 44 -12.02 10.99 -14.88
C VAL A 44 -13.00 12.15 -14.65
N ASN A 45 -13.98 11.96 -13.75
CA ASN A 45 -14.97 12.99 -13.43
C ASN A 45 -14.58 13.87 -12.23
N GLU A 46 -13.35 13.72 -11.72
CA GLU A 46 -12.75 14.55 -10.67
C GLU A 46 -13.57 14.66 -9.37
N ASN A 47 -14.40 13.65 -9.05
CA ASN A 47 -15.13 13.62 -7.79
C ASN A 47 -14.26 13.03 -6.67
N PRO A 48 -14.14 13.66 -5.50
CA PRO A 48 -13.41 13.06 -4.37
C PRO A 48 -14.01 11.71 -3.97
N PRO A 49 -13.18 10.66 -3.77
CA PRO A 49 -13.66 9.37 -3.32
C PRO A 49 -14.18 9.47 -1.89
N THR A 50 -15.17 8.65 -1.55
CA THR A 50 -15.58 8.52 -0.15
C THR A 50 -14.67 7.53 0.57
N GLY A 51 -14.64 7.59 1.90
CA GLY A 51 -13.79 6.67 2.66
C GLY A 51 -14.18 5.21 2.51
N LYS A 52 -15.47 4.92 2.29
CA LYS A 52 -15.92 3.54 2.03
C LYS A 52 -15.46 3.03 0.66
N MET A 53 -15.40 3.90 -0.36
CA MET A 53 -14.85 3.53 -1.65
C MET A 53 -13.36 3.17 -1.51
N CYS A 54 -12.57 4.04 -0.89
CA CYS A 54 -11.14 3.78 -0.68
C CYS A 54 -10.91 2.51 0.16
N GLU A 55 -11.70 2.31 1.22
CA GLU A 55 -11.63 1.11 2.04
C GLU A 55 -11.93 -0.15 1.22
N ALA A 56 -12.97 -0.14 0.38
CA ALA A 56 -13.30 -1.27 -0.49
C ALA A 56 -12.20 -1.58 -1.50
N VAL A 57 -11.61 -0.56 -2.14
CA VAL A 57 -10.46 -0.73 -3.05
C VAL A 57 -9.27 -1.33 -2.28
N PHE A 58 -8.98 -0.83 -1.08
CA PHE A 58 -7.91 -1.34 -0.24
C PHE A 58 -8.17 -2.79 0.23
N GLN A 59 -9.42 -3.16 0.49
CA GLN A 59 -9.76 -4.56 0.78
C GLN A 59 -9.49 -5.45 -0.42
N ILE A 60 -9.89 -5.04 -1.64
CA ILE A 60 -9.59 -5.81 -2.87
C ILE A 60 -8.08 -6.01 -3.00
N LEU A 61 -7.26 -5.00 -2.73
CA LEU A 61 -5.81 -5.13 -2.71
C LEU A 61 -5.34 -6.16 -1.67
N ARG A 62 -5.89 -6.13 -0.44
CA ARG A 62 -5.47 -7.00 0.66
C ARG A 62 -5.90 -8.45 0.55
N VAL A 63 -7.05 -8.73 -0.06
CA VAL A 63 -7.62 -10.10 -0.11
C VAL A 63 -7.74 -10.66 -1.53
N GLY A 64 -7.38 -9.87 -2.54
CA GLY A 64 -7.34 -10.28 -3.94
C GLY A 64 -6.56 -11.57 -4.14
N LYS A 65 -7.04 -12.39 -5.08
CA LYS A 65 -6.44 -13.69 -5.44
C LYS A 65 -6.04 -13.79 -6.92
N SER A 66 -6.34 -12.77 -7.73
CA SER A 66 -5.83 -12.65 -9.10
C SER A 66 -4.83 -11.51 -9.18
N LEU A 67 -3.81 -11.66 -10.02
CA LEU A 67 -2.80 -10.63 -10.24
C LEU A 67 -3.42 -9.33 -10.76
N GLU A 68 -4.43 -9.45 -11.63
CA GLU A 68 -5.16 -8.32 -12.19
C GLU A 68 -5.86 -7.49 -11.10
N LEU A 69 -6.62 -8.13 -10.20
CA LEU A 69 -7.27 -7.42 -9.09
C LEU A 69 -6.27 -6.73 -8.18
N ILE A 70 -5.18 -7.41 -7.84
CA ILE A 70 -4.13 -6.88 -6.95
C ILE A 70 -3.46 -5.67 -7.62
N THR A 71 -3.12 -5.78 -8.90
CA THR A 71 -2.43 -4.73 -9.64
C THR A 71 -3.33 -3.51 -9.87
N GLU A 72 -4.58 -3.72 -10.29
CA GLU A 72 -5.52 -2.63 -10.57
C GLU A 72 -5.96 -1.90 -9.29
N SER A 73 -6.18 -2.61 -8.19
CA SER A 73 -6.47 -1.97 -6.91
C SER A 73 -5.27 -1.18 -6.37
N PHE A 74 -4.05 -1.72 -6.49
CA PHE A 74 -2.83 -0.99 -6.14
C PHE A 74 -2.68 0.30 -6.95
N ARG A 75 -2.84 0.23 -8.28
CA ARG A 75 -2.75 1.41 -9.15
C ARG A 75 -3.79 2.46 -8.78
N LEU A 76 -5.05 2.04 -8.63
CA LEU A 76 -6.15 2.94 -8.32
C LEU A 76 -5.94 3.67 -6.98
N LEU A 77 -5.49 2.99 -5.93
CA LEU A 77 -5.22 3.66 -4.65
C LEU A 77 -4.15 4.74 -4.77
N ASN A 78 -3.06 4.47 -5.48
CA ASN A 78 -2.01 5.47 -5.72
C ASN A 78 -2.51 6.64 -6.58
N GLU A 79 -3.38 6.39 -7.57
CA GLU A 79 -4.05 7.44 -8.36
C GLU A 79 -4.94 8.33 -7.49
N LEU A 80 -5.73 7.72 -6.60
CA LEU A 80 -6.61 8.42 -5.68
C LEU A 80 -5.81 9.28 -4.68
N ASP A 81 -4.77 8.74 -4.05
CA ASP A 81 -3.94 9.48 -3.09
C ASP A 81 -3.17 10.62 -3.76
N LYS A 82 -2.75 10.44 -5.01
CA LYS A 82 -2.10 11.50 -5.79
C LYS A 82 -3.08 12.61 -6.16
N ARG A 83 -4.32 12.27 -6.52
CA ARG A 83 -5.31 13.25 -6.96
C ARG A 83 -5.99 13.96 -5.79
N PHE A 84 -6.22 13.25 -4.70
CA PHE A 84 -6.94 13.72 -3.50
C PHE A 84 -6.09 13.48 -2.25
N PRO A 85 -4.92 14.12 -2.12
CA PRO A 85 -4.04 13.93 -0.97
C PRO A 85 -4.73 14.35 0.33
N HIS A 86 -4.62 13.51 1.36
CA HIS A 86 -5.18 13.80 2.67
C HIS A 86 -4.47 14.98 3.35
N VAL A 87 -3.16 15.12 3.12
CA VAL A 87 -2.34 16.20 3.66
C VAL A 87 -1.55 16.83 2.54
N TYR A 88 -1.60 18.15 2.44
CA TYR A 88 -0.85 18.90 1.43
C TYR A 88 -0.53 20.32 1.92
N LEU A 89 0.33 21.01 1.19
CA LEU A 89 0.66 22.41 1.44
C LEU A 89 -0.17 23.31 0.53
N SER A 90 -0.74 24.38 1.09
CA SER A 90 -1.33 25.44 0.27
C SER A 90 -0.28 26.07 -0.65
N GLU A 91 -0.71 26.44 -1.86
CA GLU A 91 0.12 27.20 -2.78
C GLU A 91 0.54 28.53 -2.13
N LYS A 92 1.82 28.87 -2.27
CA LYS A 92 2.36 30.14 -1.76
C LYS A 92 1.87 31.27 -2.66
N GLU A 93 0.97 32.13 -2.18
CA GLU A 93 0.89 33.48 -2.73
C GLU A 93 2.15 34.26 -2.34
N ALA A 94 2.57 35.22 -3.17
CA ALA A 94 3.90 35.84 -3.18
C ALA A 94 4.33 36.57 -1.88
N SER A 95 3.58 36.46 -0.78
CA SER A 95 3.86 37.08 0.52
C SER A 95 3.50 36.21 1.73
N GLU A 96 3.02 34.96 1.54
CA GLU A 96 2.58 34.10 2.65
C GLU A 96 3.35 32.78 2.74
N SER A 97 3.55 32.29 3.97
CA SER A 97 4.10 30.97 4.25
C SER A 97 3.14 29.87 3.80
N SER A 98 3.66 28.74 3.33
CA SER A 98 2.80 27.58 3.04
C SER A 98 2.11 27.10 4.32
N HIS A 99 0.79 26.97 4.27
CA HIS A 99 0.00 26.41 5.36
C HIS A 99 -0.28 24.92 5.09
N LEU A 100 -0.14 24.10 6.13
CA LEU A 100 -0.51 22.69 6.07
C LEU A 100 -2.04 22.56 6.06
N ILE A 101 -2.58 21.85 5.07
CA ILE A 101 -3.99 21.50 5.00
C ILE A 101 -4.12 20.00 5.26
N VAL A 102 -4.98 19.64 6.22
CA VAL A 102 -5.36 18.26 6.53
C VAL A 102 -6.85 18.13 6.23
N VAL A 103 -7.22 17.24 5.33
CA VAL A 103 -8.61 17.05 4.90
C VAL A 103 -9.39 16.34 6.01
N GLU A 104 -10.30 17.05 6.66
CA GLU A 104 -11.12 16.48 7.73
C GLU A 104 -11.99 15.32 7.22
N GLY A 105 -12.02 14.22 7.97
CA GLY A 105 -12.79 13.02 7.60
C GLY A 105 -12.22 12.24 6.41
N GLY A 106 -11.01 12.57 5.96
CA GLY A 106 -10.32 11.80 4.92
C GLY A 106 -10.04 10.36 5.35
N TRP A 107 -10.07 9.45 4.39
CA TRP A 107 -9.78 8.05 4.62
C TRP A 107 -8.28 7.82 4.85
N SER A 108 -7.97 6.79 5.65
CA SER A 108 -6.60 6.34 5.89
C SER A 108 -6.55 4.82 5.83
N PRO A 109 -5.50 4.23 5.23
CA PRO A 109 -5.30 2.79 5.26
C PRO A 109 -4.84 2.28 6.64
N PHE A 110 -4.72 3.16 7.64
CA PHE A 110 -4.23 2.82 8.97
C PHE A 110 -5.24 3.10 10.09
N LEU A 111 -5.14 2.31 11.16
CA LEU A 111 -5.93 2.46 12.39
C LEU A 111 -5.00 2.55 13.61
N PHE A 112 -4.20 3.62 13.69
CA PHE A 112 -3.25 3.81 14.81
C PHE A 112 -3.84 4.55 16.01
N ASN A 113 -4.94 5.29 15.83
CA ASN A 113 -5.43 6.26 16.81
C ASN A 113 -6.54 5.72 17.75
N LEU A 114 -6.73 4.40 17.84
CA LEU A 114 -7.83 3.78 18.59
C LEU A 114 -7.35 2.79 19.66
N GLU A 115 -6.32 3.14 20.42
CA GLU A 115 -5.86 2.32 21.56
C GLU A 115 -6.88 2.26 22.73
N SER A 116 -8.00 3.00 22.69
CA SER A 116 -9.03 2.99 23.75
C SER A 116 -10.26 2.12 23.47
N ALA A 117 -10.47 1.62 22.25
CA ALA A 117 -11.67 0.83 21.91
C ALA A 117 -11.42 -0.69 21.81
N SER A 118 -10.16 -1.14 21.81
CA SER A 118 -9.83 -2.54 21.51
C SER A 118 -9.86 -3.49 22.72
N ARG A 119 -10.41 -3.10 23.87
CA ARG A 119 -10.52 -4.02 25.02
C ARG A 119 -11.60 -5.09 24.87
N GLU A 120 -12.47 -5.02 23.84
CA GLU A 120 -13.60 -5.94 23.69
C GLU A 120 -13.62 -6.81 22.42
N ARG A 121 -12.65 -6.71 21.50
CA ARG A 121 -12.63 -7.61 20.34
C ARG A 121 -11.83 -8.87 20.68
N GLY A 122 -12.55 -9.86 21.22
CA GLY A 122 -12.03 -11.18 21.60
C GLY A 122 -11.17 -11.84 20.52
N ALA A 123 -10.24 -12.69 20.97
CA ALA A 123 -9.13 -13.29 20.20
C ALA A 123 -9.52 -14.25 19.06
N GLY A 124 -10.75 -14.19 18.52
CA GLY A 124 -11.27 -15.15 17.55
C GLY A 124 -11.67 -14.61 16.18
N CYS A 125 -11.77 -13.30 15.96
CA CYS A 125 -12.19 -12.78 14.65
C CYS A 125 -11.61 -11.38 14.39
N ARG A 126 -10.33 -11.33 13.99
CA ARG A 126 -9.81 -10.15 13.29
C ARG A 126 -10.31 -10.25 11.85
N SER A 127 -11.45 -9.60 11.59
CA SER A 127 -11.89 -9.38 10.21
C SER A 127 -10.74 -8.72 9.45
N ILE A 128 -10.30 -9.37 8.37
CA ILE A 128 -9.29 -8.83 7.44
C ILE A 128 -9.83 -7.54 6.78
N SER A 129 -11.15 -7.31 6.85
CA SER A 129 -11.94 -6.29 6.18
C SER A 129 -11.86 -4.87 6.79
N GLY A 130 -10.68 -4.38 7.15
CA GLY A 130 -10.55 -2.98 7.61
C GLY A 130 -9.18 -2.35 7.37
N PRO A 131 -8.99 -1.08 7.79
CA PRO A 131 -7.68 -0.44 7.80
C PRO A 131 -6.68 -1.22 8.66
N LEU A 132 -5.40 -1.08 8.36
CA LEU A 132 -4.33 -1.83 9.00
C LEU A 132 -3.95 -1.23 10.35
N ASP A 133 -3.93 -2.04 11.40
CA ASP A 133 -3.36 -1.65 12.70
C ASP A 133 -1.85 -1.91 12.75
N SER A 134 -1.16 -1.44 13.79
CA SER A 134 0.30 -1.60 13.91
C SER A 134 0.74 -3.07 13.94
N LEU A 135 -0.10 -3.97 14.45
CA LEU A 135 0.20 -5.40 14.47
C LEU A 135 0.06 -6.02 13.08
N GLY A 136 -0.96 -5.61 12.32
CA GLY A 136 -1.08 -5.98 10.91
C GLY A 136 0.09 -5.49 10.07
N PHE A 137 0.62 -4.29 10.35
CA PHE A 137 1.82 -3.77 9.70
C PHE A 137 3.05 -4.62 10.01
N LEU A 138 3.27 -4.96 11.28
CA LEU A 138 4.38 -5.84 11.68
C LEU A 138 4.26 -7.26 11.09
N GLN A 139 3.04 -7.80 11.03
CA GLN A 139 2.79 -9.10 10.40
C GLN A 139 3.15 -9.07 8.91
N LEU A 140 2.78 -7.99 8.20
CA LEU A 140 3.12 -7.81 6.80
C LEU A 140 4.64 -7.75 6.59
N MET A 141 5.35 -7.03 7.46
CA MET A 141 6.82 -6.97 7.47
C MET A 141 7.44 -8.35 7.69
N GLN A 142 6.91 -9.15 8.62
CA GLN A 142 7.39 -10.51 8.86
C GLN A 142 7.18 -11.39 7.61
N GLU A 143 6.00 -11.34 7.00
CA GLU A 143 5.70 -12.10 5.77
C GLU A 143 6.62 -11.70 4.60
N LEU A 144 7.02 -10.43 4.52
CA LEU A 144 8.05 -9.98 3.56
C LEU A 144 9.44 -10.55 3.88
N GLY A 145 9.79 -10.67 5.15
CA GLY A 145 11.04 -11.29 5.57
C GLY A 145 11.10 -12.78 5.29
N GLU A 146 9.98 -13.49 5.42
CA GLU A 146 9.87 -14.90 5.02
C GLU A 146 10.18 -15.07 3.53
N VAL A 147 9.57 -14.23 2.67
CA VAL A 147 9.87 -14.19 1.24
C VAL A 147 11.34 -13.90 0.94
N ALA A 148 11.93 -12.94 1.64
CA ALA A 148 13.35 -12.59 1.47
C ALA A 148 14.29 -13.74 1.86
N ASN A 149 13.88 -14.60 2.79
CA ASN A 149 14.67 -15.75 3.25
C ASN A 149 14.47 -17.01 2.38
N GLU A 150 13.31 -17.18 1.72
CA GLU A 150 13.01 -18.34 0.88
C GLU A 150 13.89 -18.42 -0.39
N GLY A 151 14.50 -17.31 -0.80
CA GLY A 151 15.60 -17.30 -1.77
C GLY A 151 15.18 -17.49 -3.25
N ASN A 152 13.88 -17.61 -3.55
CA ASN A 152 13.41 -17.83 -4.92
C ASN A 152 12.17 -16.99 -5.27
N LEU A 153 12.38 -15.83 -5.91
CA LEU A 153 11.27 -14.98 -6.37
C LEU A 153 10.46 -15.64 -7.51
N GLN A 154 11.03 -16.56 -8.29
CA GLN A 154 10.30 -17.25 -9.37
C GLN A 154 9.23 -18.22 -8.85
N ALA A 155 9.34 -18.66 -7.59
CA ALA A 155 8.35 -19.50 -6.91
C ALA A 155 7.32 -18.68 -6.09
N LEU A 156 7.29 -17.35 -6.26
CA LEU A 156 6.41 -16.48 -5.48
C LEU A 156 4.94 -16.80 -5.70
N GLU A 157 4.26 -17.12 -4.61
CA GLU A 157 2.80 -17.19 -4.61
C GLU A 157 2.19 -15.80 -4.80
N ILE A 158 1.00 -15.75 -5.39
CA ILE A 158 0.19 -14.53 -5.54
C ILE A 158 0.06 -13.78 -4.20
N LYS A 159 0.00 -14.50 -3.07
CA LYS A 159 -0.01 -13.94 -1.72
C LYS A 159 1.19 -13.03 -1.47
N SER A 160 2.37 -13.46 -1.84
CA SER A 160 3.61 -12.75 -1.55
C SER A 160 3.74 -11.49 -2.42
N LEU A 161 3.35 -11.57 -3.69
CA LEU A 161 3.26 -10.40 -4.59
C LEU A 161 2.28 -9.36 -4.05
N ARG A 162 1.10 -9.82 -3.62
CA ARG A 162 0.11 -8.98 -2.96
C ARG A 162 0.68 -8.28 -1.75
N ASN A 163 1.40 -9.01 -0.89
CA ASN A 163 1.99 -8.44 0.32
C ASN A 163 3.03 -7.35 0.00
N MET A 164 3.86 -7.54 -1.03
CA MET A 164 4.79 -6.51 -1.51
C MET A 164 4.04 -5.24 -1.95
N LEU A 165 2.98 -5.39 -2.75
CA LEU A 165 2.20 -4.25 -3.24
C LEU A 165 1.40 -3.55 -2.14
N VAL A 166 0.82 -4.31 -1.21
CA VAL A 166 0.18 -3.76 0.01
C VAL A 166 1.21 -2.95 0.79
N PHE A 167 2.41 -3.51 1.03
CA PHE A 167 3.45 -2.81 1.77
C PHE A 167 3.90 -1.53 1.08
N GLN A 168 4.18 -1.60 -0.22
CA GLN A 168 4.55 -0.45 -1.02
C GLN A 168 3.49 0.67 -0.94
N TYR A 169 2.21 0.30 -1.06
CA TYR A 169 1.11 1.25 -0.95
C TYR A 169 1.06 1.92 0.44
N LEU A 170 1.21 1.14 1.52
CA LEU A 170 1.22 1.65 2.88
C LEU A 170 2.38 2.64 3.10
N ILE A 171 3.57 2.36 2.56
CA ILE A 171 4.69 3.30 2.64
C ILE A 171 4.40 4.58 1.87
N ASN A 172 3.80 4.51 0.67
CA ASN A 172 3.40 5.70 -0.07
C ASN A 172 2.39 6.54 0.72
N ALA A 173 1.43 5.92 1.42
CA ALA A 173 0.49 6.63 2.28
C ALA A 173 1.17 7.28 3.50
N LEU A 174 2.13 6.59 4.15
CA LEU A 174 2.94 7.20 5.22
C LEU A 174 3.74 8.40 4.70
N GLU A 175 4.35 8.27 3.53
CA GLU A 175 5.15 9.33 2.91
C GLU A 175 4.32 10.55 2.50
N GLY A 176 3.15 10.32 1.88
CA GLY A 176 2.22 11.37 1.47
C GLY A 176 1.69 12.20 2.64
N ASP A 177 1.55 11.59 3.83
CA ASP A 177 1.19 12.31 5.06
C ASP A 177 2.41 12.95 5.74
N PHE A 178 3.53 12.22 5.84
CA PHE A 178 4.70 12.65 6.59
C PHE A 178 5.43 13.83 5.93
N LEU A 179 5.69 13.79 4.62
CA LEU A 179 6.53 14.79 3.96
C LEU A 179 5.97 16.22 4.03
N PRO A 180 4.66 16.48 3.78
CA PRO A 180 4.10 17.82 3.95
C PRO A 180 4.22 18.31 5.40
N ARG A 181 3.98 17.44 6.39
CA ARG A 181 4.09 17.76 7.82
C ARG A 181 5.54 18.07 8.21
N ASN A 182 6.48 17.28 7.73
CA ASN A 182 7.91 17.48 8.00
C ASN A 182 8.41 18.80 7.40
N ARG A 183 7.97 19.17 6.19
CA ARG A 183 8.32 20.49 5.61
C ARG A 183 7.85 21.66 6.48
N VAL A 184 6.61 21.61 6.99
CA VAL A 184 6.13 22.65 7.91
C VAL A 184 6.92 22.65 9.21
N TYR A 185 7.28 21.48 9.73
CA TYR A 185 8.15 21.39 10.90
C TYR A 185 9.53 22.02 10.64
N GLU A 186 10.17 21.76 9.50
CA GLU A 186 11.46 22.36 9.15
C GLU A 186 11.38 23.89 9.03
N GLU A 187 10.26 24.43 8.52
CA GLU A 187 10.04 25.88 8.40
C GLU A 187 9.66 26.57 9.73
N THR A 188 8.85 25.89 10.58
CA THR A 188 8.20 26.53 11.74
C THR A 188 8.69 26.03 13.10
N MET A 189 9.43 24.93 13.14
CA MET A 189 9.77 24.15 14.33
C MET A 189 8.54 23.67 15.14
N ASN A 190 7.35 23.67 14.54
CA ASN A 190 6.13 23.19 15.19
C ASN A 190 6.05 21.65 15.15
N TRP A 191 6.52 21.01 16.21
CA TRP A 191 6.50 19.55 16.36
C TRP A 191 5.09 18.93 16.34
N THR A 192 4.04 19.72 16.58
CA THR A 192 2.67 19.20 16.67
C THR A 192 2.23 18.50 15.39
N HIS A 193 2.48 19.12 14.23
CA HIS A 193 2.11 18.56 12.94
C HIS A 193 2.86 17.26 12.64
N LEU A 194 4.13 17.20 13.02
CA LEU A 194 4.99 16.04 12.80
C LEU A 194 4.57 14.88 13.71
N ARG A 195 4.29 15.13 15.00
CA ARG A 195 3.78 14.14 15.96
C ARG A 195 2.47 13.50 15.51
N GLU A 196 1.61 14.26 14.84
CA GLU A 196 0.31 13.80 14.33
C GLU A 196 0.42 13.01 13.01
N SER A 197 1.60 12.92 12.41
CA SER A 197 1.78 12.12 11.19
C SER A 197 1.50 10.64 11.43
N LEU A 198 1.00 9.95 10.40
CA LEU A 198 0.74 8.52 10.42
C LEU A 198 2.00 7.73 10.78
N LEU A 199 3.18 8.18 10.33
CA LEU A 199 4.46 7.57 10.68
C LEU A 199 4.75 7.70 12.17
N ASN A 200 4.61 8.89 12.76
CA ASN A 200 4.84 9.05 14.19
C ASN A 200 3.79 8.31 15.03
N LEU A 201 2.54 8.23 14.57
CA LEU A 201 1.52 7.41 15.23
C LEU A 201 1.88 5.92 15.20
N LEU A 202 2.38 5.41 14.06
CA LEU A 202 2.88 4.04 13.93
C LEU A 202 4.05 3.79 14.90
N LEU A 203 5.10 4.61 14.83
CA LEU A 203 6.34 4.45 15.60
C LEU A 203 6.15 4.69 17.12
N SER A 204 5.16 5.51 17.51
CA SER A 204 4.85 5.77 18.92
C SER A 204 4.07 4.64 19.58
N THR A 205 3.55 3.68 18.80
CA THR A 205 2.86 2.53 19.37
C THR A 205 3.83 1.68 20.19
N ARG A 206 3.42 1.26 21.40
CA ARG A 206 4.26 0.41 22.27
C ARG A 206 4.59 -0.95 21.67
N LYS A 207 3.90 -1.32 20.59
CA LYS A 207 4.07 -2.58 19.86
C LYS A 207 5.30 -2.56 18.95
N ILE A 208 5.77 -1.39 18.53
CA ILE A 208 6.89 -1.26 17.59
C ILE A 208 8.16 -0.93 18.35
N ASN A 209 9.14 -1.83 18.28
CA ASN A 209 10.50 -1.56 18.72
C ASN A 209 11.26 -0.93 17.55
N TYR A 210 11.57 0.37 17.63
CA TYR A 210 12.29 1.08 16.56
C TYR A 210 13.56 0.36 16.12
N LYS A 211 14.43 -0.03 17.07
CA LYS A 211 15.68 -0.74 16.75
C LYS A 211 15.41 -2.08 16.06
N GLY A 212 14.38 -2.80 16.49
CA GLY A 212 13.90 -4.02 15.84
C GLY A 212 13.45 -3.76 14.42
N LEU A 213 12.54 -2.78 14.23
CA LEU A 213 12.02 -2.40 12.92
C LEU A 213 13.14 -2.03 11.94
N MET A 214 14.09 -1.20 12.35
CA MET A 214 15.22 -0.80 11.49
C MET A 214 16.06 -2.02 11.08
N LYS A 215 16.33 -2.93 12.03
CA LYS A 215 17.05 -4.17 11.75
C LYS A 215 16.27 -5.04 10.76
N ASP A 216 14.98 -5.23 10.99
CA ASP A 216 14.12 -6.07 10.15
C ASP A 216 14.05 -5.51 8.73
N CYS A 217 13.90 -4.18 8.57
CA CYS A 217 13.95 -3.53 7.26
C CYS A 217 15.28 -3.81 6.53
N LEU A 218 16.42 -3.66 7.21
CA LEU A 218 17.74 -3.93 6.62
C LEU A 218 17.88 -5.41 6.23
N THR A 219 17.44 -6.33 7.09
CA THR A 219 17.48 -7.78 6.80
C THR A 219 16.63 -8.13 5.58
N ILE A 220 15.41 -7.59 5.48
CA ILE A 220 14.52 -7.84 4.34
C ILE A 220 15.13 -7.27 3.06
N MET A 221 15.62 -6.03 3.07
CA MET A 221 16.26 -5.43 1.89
C MET A 221 17.46 -6.22 1.41
N CYS A 222 18.33 -6.68 2.33
CA CYS A 222 19.47 -7.52 1.97
C CYS A 222 19.02 -8.83 1.34
N GLY A 223 18.05 -9.54 1.95
CA GLY A 223 17.54 -10.79 1.39
C GLY A 223 16.92 -10.60 0.01
N LEU A 224 16.06 -9.59 -0.18
CA LEU A 224 15.46 -9.29 -1.48
C LEU A 224 16.51 -8.89 -2.55
N PHE A 225 17.58 -8.19 -2.15
CA PHE A 225 18.68 -7.86 -3.05
C PHE A 225 19.46 -9.12 -3.49
N ASP A 226 19.75 -10.03 -2.56
CA ASP A 226 20.44 -11.29 -2.86
C ASP A 226 19.61 -12.14 -3.84
N VAL A 227 18.28 -12.22 -3.66
CA VAL A 227 17.43 -12.95 -4.61
C VAL A 227 17.36 -12.27 -5.97
N SER A 228 17.35 -10.93 -5.99
CA SER A 228 17.33 -10.15 -7.23
C SER A 228 18.61 -10.32 -8.04
N ALA A 229 19.78 -10.36 -7.37
CA ALA A 229 21.07 -10.60 -8.00
C ALA A 229 21.15 -11.99 -8.66
N GLY A 230 20.65 -13.03 -7.98
CA GLY A 230 20.61 -14.38 -8.54
C GLY A 230 19.79 -14.51 -9.83
N ILE A 231 18.67 -13.76 -9.95
CA ILE A 231 17.84 -13.75 -11.16
C ILE A 231 18.55 -13.07 -12.33
N SER A 232 19.35 -12.03 -12.06
CA SER A 232 20.14 -11.33 -13.08
C SER A 232 21.22 -12.24 -13.66
N GLU A 233 21.93 -12.99 -12.81
CA GLU A 233 22.98 -13.93 -13.25
C GLU A 233 22.41 -15.08 -14.09
N ASP A 234 21.23 -15.60 -13.71
CA ASP A 234 20.51 -16.63 -14.49
C ASP A 234 20.08 -16.16 -15.89
N LEU A 235 19.86 -14.85 -16.06
CA LEU A 235 19.50 -14.23 -17.34
C LEU A 235 20.71 -14.04 -18.26
N GLU A 236 21.91 -13.84 -17.68
CA GLU A 236 23.16 -13.54 -18.41
C GLU A 236 23.97 -14.79 -18.82
N SER A 237 23.59 -15.99 -18.34
CA SER A 237 24.24 -17.27 -18.66
C SER A 237 24.15 -17.64 -20.17
N PRO A 238 25.27 -17.72 -20.92
CA PRO A 238 25.27 -17.99 -22.36
C PRO A 238 24.83 -19.43 -22.73
N ASP A 239 25.02 -20.41 -21.84
CA ASP A 239 24.74 -21.83 -22.11
C ASP A 239 23.23 -22.17 -22.11
N ASN A 240 22.39 -21.27 -21.58
CA ASN A 240 20.93 -21.43 -21.52
C ASN A 240 20.17 -20.53 -22.53
N ALA A 241 20.84 -19.55 -23.15
CA ALA A 241 20.20 -18.54 -23.97
C ALA A 241 19.52 -19.14 -25.22
N ALA A 242 20.17 -20.09 -25.91
CA ALA A 242 19.64 -20.69 -27.14
C ALA A 242 18.48 -21.69 -26.90
N ALA A 243 18.39 -22.31 -25.72
CA ALA A 243 17.32 -23.25 -25.38
C ALA A 243 16.09 -22.56 -24.74
N LYS A 244 16.30 -21.48 -23.96
CA LYS A 244 15.23 -20.73 -23.28
C LYS A 244 14.55 -19.65 -24.14
N LEU A 245 15.15 -19.24 -25.27
CA LEU A 245 14.56 -18.29 -26.23
C LEU A 245 13.23 -18.77 -26.86
N SER A 246 12.84 -20.04 -26.66
CA SER A 246 11.53 -20.57 -27.05
C SER A 246 10.40 -20.30 -26.04
N HIS A 247 10.69 -19.72 -24.87
CA HIS A 247 9.73 -19.46 -23.79
C HIS A 247 9.69 -17.96 -23.42
N ASN A 248 9.08 -17.15 -24.28
CA ASN A 248 8.95 -15.70 -24.11
C ASN A 248 8.21 -15.29 -22.81
N ASP A 249 7.37 -16.18 -22.25
CA ASP A 249 6.57 -15.92 -21.05
C ASP A 249 7.38 -15.96 -19.74
N ASN A 250 8.50 -16.70 -19.68
CA ASN A 250 9.28 -16.87 -18.45
C ASN A 250 10.18 -15.66 -18.16
N THR A 251 10.68 -14.99 -19.21
CA THR A 251 11.55 -13.81 -19.06
C THR A 251 10.76 -12.58 -18.61
N ALA A 252 9.60 -12.30 -19.20
CA ALA A 252 8.76 -11.17 -18.79
C ALA A 252 8.28 -11.32 -17.34
N SER A 253 7.91 -12.54 -16.94
CA SER A 253 7.52 -12.85 -15.56
C SER A 253 8.68 -12.66 -14.59
N ALA A 254 9.89 -13.14 -14.91
CA ALA A 254 11.07 -12.93 -14.07
C ALA A 254 11.43 -11.44 -13.91
N LEU A 255 11.31 -10.65 -14.97
CA LEU A 255 11.54 -9.19 -14.92
C LEU A 255 10.51 -8.47 -14.04
N ALA A 256 9.22 -8.82 -14.15
CA ALA A 256 8.18 -8.24 -13.31
C ALA A 256 8.38 -8.57 -11.83
N LEU A 257 8.82 -9.80 -11.51
CA LEU A 257 9.14 -10.22 -10.15
C LEU A 257 10.35 -9.47 -9.59
N PHE A 258 11.39 -9.29 -10.40
CA PHE A 258 12.56 -8.48 -10.05
C PHE A 258 12.16 -7.02 -9.77
N GLU A 259 11.33 -6.43 -10.62
CA GLU A 259 10.84 -5.06 -10.43
C GLU A 259 10.02 -4.91 -9.14
N LEU A 260 9.15 -5.88 -8.82
CA LEU A 260 8.40 -5.89 -7.57
C LEU A 260 9.29 -6.01 -6.33
N GLY A 261 10.30 -6.89 -6.36
CA GLY A 261 11.29 -7.00 -5.30
C GLY A 261 12.08 -5.70 -5.11
N SER A 262 12.51 -5.07 -6.21
CA SER A 262 13.19 -3.77 -6.20
C SER A 262 12.31 -2.66 -5.61
N ASN A 263 11.04 -2.62 -6.00
CA ASN A 263 10.07 -1.67 -5.46
C ASN A 263 9.80 -1.86 -3.96
N ALA A 264 9.76 -3.10 -3.48
CA ALA A 264 9.65 -3.39 -2.06
C ALA A 264 10.89 -2.92 -1.28
N CYS A 265 12.10 -3.12 -1.82
CA CYS A 265 13.34 -2.56 -1.26
C CYS A 265 13.30 -1.02 -1.20
N PHE A 266 12.84 -0.38 -2.28
CA PHE A 266 12.71 1.07 -2.32
C PHE A 266 11.69 1.59 -1.27
N ALA A 267 10.58 0.88 -1.08
CA ALA A 267 9.62 1.19 -0.02
C ALA A 267 10.24 1.04 1.38
N LEU A 268 11.02 -0.01 1.64
CA LEU A 268 11.76 -0.17 2.90
C LEU A 268 12.77 0.96 3.11
N GLN A 269 13.50 1.35 2.07
CA GLN A 269 14.44 2.46 2.12
C GLN A 269 13.73 3.78 2.46
N LYS A 270 12.59 4.07 1.83
CA LYS A 270 11.76 5.24 2.17
C LYS A 270 11.34 5.23 3.63
N LEU A 271 10.86 4.09 4.13
CA LEU A 271 10.48 3.96 5.54
C LEU A 271 11.67 4.27 6.46
N LEU A 272 12.84 3.73 6.18
CA LEU A 272 14.06 3.97 6.97
C LEU A 272 14.47 5.44 6.95
N ILE A 273 14.44 6.10 5.78
CA ILE A 273 14.77 7.51 5.64
C ILE A 273 13.81 8.35 6.47
N MET A 274 12.49 8.18 6.28
CA MET A 274 11.49 8.95 7.02
C MET A 274 11.55 8.72 8.53
N ALA A 275 11.81 7.48 8.96
CA ALA A 275 11.92 7.15 10.39
C ALA A 275 13.21 7.68 11.05
N SER A 276 14.17 8.17 10.25
CA SER A 276 15.43 8.75 10.72
C SER A 276 15.40 10.28 10.88
N HIS A 277 14.30 10.94 10.50
CA HIS A 277 14.05 12.38 10.69
C HIS A 277 13.39 12.65 12.05
#